data_AF-A0A919PHV1-F1
#
_entry.id   AF-A0A919PHV1-F1
#
_cell.length_a   1.000
_cell.length_b   1.000
_cell.length_c   1.000
_cell.angle_alpha   90.00
_cell.angle_beta   90.00
_cell.angle_gamma   90.00
#
_symmetry.space_group_name_H-M   'P 1'
#
loop_
_entity.id
_entity.type
_entity.pdbx_description
1 polymer ?
#
loop_
_entity_poly.entity_id
_entity_poly.type
_entity_poly.pdbx_seq_one_letter_code
_entity_poly.pdbx_strand_id
1 'polypeptide(L)'
;MNAFVAVMGPLVALIGVWLGSWLTLRNERQKAQAEQRHREREELRRAYSRYLTACRQFVDYLKQPANPVDVIRSPDGRLVVPKLSGDGAALRQAVEAASADLLMVTSSPDVAEQARELRVAVLRFAIDRANSPDGIVPDLSFRTFQPSEQAFLNAARRDLGMAAIDVALWSTPPELARQQREEHARGRDS
;
A
#
# COMPACT_ATOMS: atom_id res chain seq x y z
N MET A 1 56.91 22.60 -41.37
CA MET A 1 55.42 22.47 -41.36
C MET A 1 54.92 21.07 -40.98
N ASN A 2 55.73 20.00 -41.05
CA ASN A 2 55.26 18.62 -40.82
C ASN A 2 55.19 18.17 -39.34
N ALA A 3 55.97 18.77 -38.44
CA ALA A 3 55.97 18.39 -37.01
C ALA A 3 54.68 18.81 -36.27
N PHE A 4 54.03 19.89 -36.71
CA PHE A 4 52.82 20.43 -36.08
C PHE A 4 51.59 19.53 -36.32
N VAL A 5 51.50 18.93 -37.52
CA VAL A 5 50.43 18.00 -37.89
C VAL A 5 50.61 16.65 -37.17
N ALA A 6 51.85 16.20 -36.98
CA ALA A 6 52.16 14.92 -36.32
C ALA A 6 51.79 14.89 -34.82
N VAL A 7 51.84 16.04 -34.13
CA VAL A 7 51.53 16.14 -32.69
C VAL A 7 50.06 16.45 -32.41
N MET A 8 49.36 17.12 -33.33
CA MET A 8 47.95 17.50 -33.15
C MET A 8 46.97 16.32 -33.23
N GLY A 9 47.24 15.32 -34.10
CA GLY A 9 46.35 14.15 -34.23
C GLY A 9 46.14 13.36 -32.92
N PRO A 10 47.22 12.97 -32.21
CA PRO A 10 47.11 12.25 -30.95
C PRO A 10 46.44 13.05 -29.83
N LEU A 11 46.67 14.37 -29.76
CA LEU A 11 46.04 15.24 -28.76
C LEU A 11 44.52 15.31 -28.94
N VAL A 12 44.05 15.45 -30.19
CA VAL A 12 42.61 15.45 -30.50
C VAL A 12 41.97 14.11 -30.14
N ALA A 13 42.67 12.99 -30.40
CA ALA A 13 42.19 11.66 -30.02
C ALA A 13 42.07 11.50 -28.50
N LEU A 14 43.06 11.96 -27.73
CA LEU A 14 43.02 11.90 -26.26
C LEU A 14 41.90 12.77 -25.68
N ILE A 15 41.68 13.96 -26.23
CA ILE A 15 40.56 14.84 -25.84
C ILE A 15 39.22 14.15 -26.12
N GLY A 16 39.08 13.51 -27.30
CA GLY A 16 37.88 12.76 -27.66
C GLY A 16 37.58 11.61 -26.70
N VAL A 17 38.60 10.82 -26.33
CA VAL A 17 38.47 9.71 -25.36
C VAL A 17 38.12 10.24 -23.97
N TRP A 18 38.76 11.33 -23.54
CA TRP A 18 38.49 11.92 -22.24
C TRP A 18 37.06 12.48 -22.13
N LEU A 19 36.60 13.23 -23.14
CA LEU A 19 35.22 13.71 -23.20
C LEU A 19 34.22 12.55 -23.27
N GLY A 20 34.49 11.52 -24.07
CA GLY A 20 33.64 10.32 -24.17
C GLY A 20 33.53 9.57 -22.84
N SER A 21 34.63 9.45 -22.10
CA SER A 21 34.65 8.83 -20.77
C SER A 21 33.85 9.66 -19.75
N TRP A 22 34.04 10.99 -19.74
CA TRP A 22 33.32 11.89 -18.83
C TRP A 22 31.81 11.92 -19.09
N LEU A 23 31.40 11.98 -20.36
CA LEU A 23 29.99 11.92 -20.76
C LEU A 23 29.35 10.58 -20.35
N THR A 24 30.05 9.47 -20.54
CA THR A 24 29.58 8.13 -20.14
C THR A 24 29.36 8.06 -18.63
N LEU A 25 30.35 8.47 -17.82
CA LEU A 25 30.26 8.49 -16.35
C LEU A 25 29.06 9.32 -15.86
N ARG A 26 28.78 10.46 -16.51
CA ARG A 26 27.64 11.31 -16.14
C ARG A 26 26.29 10.65 -16.47
N ASN A 27 26.21 10.01 -17.63
CA ASN A 27 24.99 9.34 -18.09
C ASN A 27 24.71 8.07 -17.27
N GLU A 28 25.75 7.30 -16.93
CA GLU A 28 25.65 6.14 -16.04
C GLU A 28 25.17 6.52 -14.65
N ARG A 29 25.68 7.61 -14.06
CA ARG A 29 25.20 8.10 -12.76
C ARG A 29 23.73 8.49 -12.78
N GLN A 30 23.28 9.19 -13.84
CA GLN A 30 21.87 9.56 -13.98
C GLN A 30 20.98 8.33 -14.13
N LYS A 31 21.40 7.35 -14.94
CA LYS A 31 20.68 6.08 -15.10
C LYS A 31 20.63 5.29 -13.79
N ALA A 32 21.74 5.17 -13.08
CA ALA A 32 21.79 4.46 -11.79
C ALA A 32 20.87 5.10 -10.75
N GLN A 33 20.80 6.43 -10.69
CA GLN A 33 19.88 7.14 -9.80
C GLN A 33 18.42 6.94 -10.18
N ALA A 34 18.09 6.98 -11.48
CA ALA A 34 16.73 6.73 -11.94
C ALA A 34 16.31 5.29 -11.63
N GLU A 35 17.18 4.31 -11.90
CA GLU A 35 16.92 2.90 -11.63
C GLU A 35 16.74 2.62 -10.13
N GLN A 36 17.59 3.21 -9.28
CA GLN A 36 17.46 3.09 -7.83
C GLN A 36 16.09 3.61 -7.34
N ARG A 37 15.66 4.79 -7.80
CA ARG A 37 14.34 5.34 -7.45
C ARG A 37 13.19 4.44 -7.95
N HIS A 38 13.34 3.83 -9.12
CA HIS A 38 12.37 2.88 -9.62
C HIS A 38 12.28 1.64 -8.75
N ARG A 39 13.41 1.06 -8.34
CA ARG A 39 13.48 -0.11 -7.45
C ARG A 39 12.85 0.19 -6.08
N GLU A 40 13.19 1.33 -5.49
CA GLU A 40 12.62 1.78 -4.20
C GLU A 40 11.09 1.92 -4.29
N ARG A 41 10.58 2.58 -5.34
CA ARG A 41 9.13 2.71 -5.55
C ARG A 41 8.44 1.37 -5.78
N GLU A 42 9.10 0.46 -6.49
CA GLU A 42 8.57 -0.87 -6.74
C GLU A 42 8.52 -1.71 -5.46
N GLU A 43 9.54 -1.62 -4.62
CA GLU A 43 9.58 -2.25 -3.30
C GLU A 43 8.46 -1.74 -2.39
N LEU A 44 8.29 -0.41 -2.30
CA LEU A 44 7.17 0.21 -1.57
C LEU A 44 5.82 -0.29 -2.09
N ARG A 45 5.61 -0.25 -3.41
CA ARG A 45 4.37 -0.74 -4.04
C ARG A 45 4.10 -2.21 -3.70
N ARG A 46 5.14 -3.07 -3.73
CA ARG A 46 5.02 -4.49 -3.37
C ARG A 46 4.67 -4.67 -1.89
N ALA A 47 5.30 -3.91 -0.98
CA ALA A 47 4.97 -3.96 0.45
C ALA A 47 3.54 -3.50 0.72
N TYR A 48 3.11 -2.39 0.11
CA TYR A 48 1.75 -1.84 0.26
C TYR A 48 0.70 -2.83 -0.22
N SER A 49 0.93 -3.44 -1.39
CA SER A 49 0.04 -4.46 -1.94
C SER A 49 0.00 -5.71 -1.06
N ARG A 50 1.16 -6.21 -0.60
CA ARG A 50 1.22 -7.42 0.24
C ARG A 50 0.45 -7.25 1.54
N TYR A 51 0.63 -6.12 2.22
CA TYR A 51 -0.08 -5.81 3.45
C TYR A 51 -1.60 -5.74 3.24
N LEU A 52 -2.04 -5.02 2.20
CA LEU A 52 -3.46 -4.91 1.87
C LEU A 52 -4.08 -6.26 1.52
N THR A 53 -3.38 -7.09 0.73
CA THR A 53 -3.82 -8.45 0.38
C THR A 53 -3.94 -9.33 1.62
N ALA A 54 -2.96 -9.31 2.52
CA ALA A 54 -3.01 -10.10 3.74
C ALA A 54 -4.22 -9.69 4.62
N CYS A 55 -4.47 -8.39 4.77
CA CYS A 55 -5.63 -7.89 5.51
C CYS A 55 -6.95 -8.37 4.90
N ARG A 56 -7.10 -8.26 3.57
CA ARG A 56 -8.30 -8.71 2.86
C ARG A 56 -8.53 -10.21 2.99
N GLN A 57 -7.50 -11.02 2.76
CA GLN A 57 -7.59 -12.48 2.89
C GLN A 57 -8.01 -12.90 4.29
N PHE A 58 -7.48 -12.23 5.31
CA PHE A 58 -7.87 -12.50 6.69
C PHE A 58 -9.33 -12.07 6.97
N VAL A 59 -9.76 -10.90 6.51
CA VAL A 59 -11.16 -10.47 6.62
C VAL A 59 -12.12 -11.41 5.87
N ASP A 60 -11.74 -11.88 4.68
CA ASP A 60 -12.55 -12.82 3.91
C ASP A 60 -12.67 -14.19 4.60
N TYR A 61 -11.60 -14.65 5.27
CA TYR A 61 -11.68 -15.79 6.17
C TYR A 61 -12.68 -15.56 7.31
N LEU A 62 -12.65 -14.39 7.96
CA LEU A 62 -13.54 -14.06 9.08
C LEU A 62 -15.03 -13.95 8.66
N LYS A 63 -15.30 -13.59 7.40
CA LYS A 63 -16.67 -13.52 6.86
C LYS A 63 -17.33 -14.89 6.69
N GLN A 64 -16.56 -15.97 6.59
CA GLN A 64 -17.11 -17.30 6.36
C GLN A 64 -17.72 -17.83 7.68
N PRO A 65 -19.04 -18.14 7.72
CA PRO A 65 -19.68 -18.58 8.96
C PRO A 65 -19.11 -19.88 9.53
N ALA A 66 -18.62 -20.77 8.66
CA ALA A 66 -18.04 -22.06 9.03
C ALA A 66 -16.68 -21.95 9.74
N ASN A 67 -16.00 -20.79 9.66
CA ASN A 67 -14.67 -20.65 10.23
C ASN A 67 -14.74 -20.36 11.74
N PRO A 68 -14.06 -21.14 12.57
CA PRO A 68 -14.08 -20.95 14.02
C PRO A 68 -13.25 -19.72 14.40
N VAL A 69 -13.87 -18.80 15.14
CA VAL A 69 -13.22 -17.62 15.68
C VAL A 69 -13.62 -17.48 17.14
N ASP A 70 -12.65 -17.61 18.04
CA ASP A 70 -12.84 -17.42 19.48
C ASP A 70 -12.15 -16.14 19.94
N VAL A 71 -12.38 -15.74 21.20
CA VAL A 71 -11.64 -14.67 21.86
C VAL A 71 -11.05 -15.15 23.17
N ILE A 72 -9.79 -14.78 23.41
CA ILE A 72 -9.17 -14.87 24.73
C ILE A 72 -9.35 -13.51 25.40
N ARG A 73 -9.97 -13.52 26.57
CA ARG A 73 -10.07 -12.36 27.45
C ARG A 73 -9.01 -12.48 28.53
N SER A 74 -8.28 -11.41 28.76
CA SER A 74 -7.38 -11.26 29.91
C SER A 74 -8.16 -11.40 31.24
N PRO A 75 -7.49 -11.79 32.35
CA PRO A 75 -8.15 -11.94 33.65
C PRO A 75 -8.85 -10.67 34.16
N ASP A 76 -8.34 -9.49 33.77
CA ASP A 76 -8.92 -8.18 34.11
C ASP A 76 -9.96 -7.69 33.08
N GLY A 77 -10.20 -8.47 32.03
CA GLY A 77 -11.17 -8.19 30.96
C GLY A 77 -10.79 -7.03 30.03
N ARG A 78 -9.63 -6.39 30.22
CA ARG A 78 -9.25 -5.17 29.47
C ARG A 78 -8.70 -5.47 28.09
N LEU A 79 -7.97 -6.58 27.97
CA LEU A 79 -7.41 -7.06 26.71
C LEU A 79 -8.27 -8.20 26.17
N VAL A 80 -8.72 -8.04 24.93
CA VAL A 80 -9.42 -9.08 24.17
C VAL A 80 -8.63 -9.33 22.90
N VAL A 81 -8.24 -10.59 22.67
CA VAL A 81 -7.47 -11.00 21.50
C VAL A 81 -8.19 -12.14 20.79
N PRO A 82 -8.32 -12.11 19.46
CA PRO A 82 -8.91 -13.22 18.73
C PRO A 82 -8.02 -14.46 18.84
N LYS A 83 -8.61 -15.58 19.23
CA LYS A 83 -8.01 -16.92 19.21
C LYS A 83 -8.44 -17.60 17.92
N LEU A 84 -7.46 -17.87 17.08
CA LEU A 84 -7.62 -18.51 15.78
C LEU A 84 -6.84 -19.82 15.80
N SER A 85 -7.29 -20.78 15.02
CA SER A 85 -6.58 -22.06 14.83
C SER A 85 -6.48 -22.37 13.34
N GLY A 86 -5.52 -23.22 12.97
CA GLY A 86 -5.27 -23.60 11.58
C GLY A 86 -5.05 -22.39 10.66
N ASP A 87 -5.81 -22.34 9.57
CA ASP A 87 -5.68 -21.32 8.52
C ASP A 87 -5.88 -19.89 9.05
N GLY A 88 -6.78 -19.68 10.01
CA GLY A 88 -7.01 -18.36 10.60
C GLY A 88 -5.77 -17.82 11.33
N ALA A 89 -5.01 -18.70 12.00
CA ALA A 89 -3.78 -18.32 12.67
C ALA A 89 -2.67 -17.96 11.66
N ALA A 90 -2.55 -18.74 10.58
CA ALA A 90 -1.61 -18.47 9.50
C ALA A 90 -1.90 -17.14 8.79
N LEU A 91 -3.18 -16.84 8.51
CA LEU A 91 -3.59 -15.58 7.90
C LEU A 91 -3.33 -14.38 8.81
N ARG A 92 -3.61 -14.51 10.12
CA ARG A 92 -3.24 -13.47 11.09
C ARG A 92 -1.73 -13.24 11.12
N GLN A 93 -0.93 -14.31 11.15
CA GLN A 93 0.52 -14.19 11.12
C GLN A 93 1.01 -13.52 9.82
N ALA A 94 0.37 -13.80 8.68
CA ALA A 94 0.68 -13.14 7.42
C ALA A 94 0.40 -11.63 7.46
N VAL A 95 -0.69 -11.20 8.12
CA VAL A 95 -0.96 -9.77 8.37
C VAL A 95 0.13 -9.14 9.24
N GLU A 96 0.52 -9.80 10.31
CA GLU A 96 1.57 -9.31 11.22
C GLU A 96 2.94 -9.21 10.52
N ALA A 97 3.32 -10.23 9.74
CA ALA A 97 4.54 -10.23 8.94
C ALA A 97 4.53 -9.13 7.87
N ALA A 98 3.44 -9.00 7.10
CA ALA A 98 3.33 -7.96 6.08
C ALA A 98 3.30 -6.54 6.69
N SER A 99 2.76 -6.38 7.90
CA SER A 99 2.83 -5.12 8.64
C SER A 99 4.26 -4.78 9.07
N ALA A 100 5.06 -5.76 9.49
CA ALA A 100 6.45 -5.55 9.85
C ALA A 100 7.28 -5.17 8.61
N ASP A 101 7.15 -5.94 7.52
CA ASP A 101 7.78 -5.64 6.23
C ASP A 101 7.46 -4.21 5.78
N LEU A 102 6.18 -3.82 5.85
CA LEU A 102 5.71 -2.48 5.50
C LEU A 102 6.43 -1.39 6.30
N LEU A 103 6.50 -1.54 7.63
CA LEU A 103 7.09 -0.56 8.54
C LEU A 103 8.62 -0.47 8.39
N MET A 104 9.27 -1.51 7.86
CA MET A 104 10.70 -1.46 7.55
C MET A 104 11.01 -0.65 6.30
N VAL A 105 10.13 -0.68 5.29
CA VAL A 105 10.40 -0.05 3.99
C VAL A 105 9.80 1.36 3.89
N THR A 106 8.70 1.65 4.58
CA THR A 106 8.05 2.96 4.48
C THR A 106 8.75 4.01 5.35
N SER A 107 9.00 5.18 4.78
CA SER A 107 9.42 6.37 5.53
C SER A 107 8.26 7.32 5.85
N SER A 108 7.04 6.99 5.42
CA SER A 108 5.88 7.87 5.54
C SER A 108 5.13 7.64 6.85
N PRO A 109 5.06 8.63 7.74
CA PRO A 109 4.32 8.51 9.00
C PRO A 109 2.81 8.33 8.77
N ASP A 110 2.25 8.94 7.71
CA ASP A 110 0.84 8.77 7.32
C ASP A 110 0.55 7.31 6.94
N VAL A 111 1.42 6.70 6.12
CA VAL A 111 1.25 5.28 5.74
C VAL A 111 1.33 4.36 6.96
N ALA A 112 2.30 4.59 7.85
CA ALA A 112 2.46 3.81 9.07
C ALA A 112 1.25 3.94 10.01
N GLU A 113 0.71 5.14 10.19
CA GLU A 113 -0.48 5.40 10.99
C GLU A 113 -1.72 4.73 10.39
N GLN A 114 -1.99 4.92 9.10
CA GLN A 114 -3.14 4.30 8.44
C GLN A 114 -3.02 2.77 8.40
N ALA A 115 -1.81 2.23 8.29
CA ALA A 115 -1.58 0.80 8.39
C ALA A 115 -1.95 0.27 9.79
N ARG A 116 -1.56 0.97 10.85
CA ARG A 116 -1.94 0.63 12.23
C ARG A 116 -3.46 0.67 12.40
N GLU A 117 -4.13 1.71 11.92
CA GLU A 117 -5.59 1.83 11.99
C GLU A 117 -6.30 0.69 11.23
N LEU A 118 -5.83 0.35 10.03
CA LEU A 118 -6.35 -0.81 9.28
C LEU A 118 -6.18 -2.11 10.06
N ARG A 119 -5.01 -2.35 10.66
CA ARG A 119 -4.77 -3.55 11.49
C ARG A 119 -5.73 -3.59 12.68
N VAL A 120 -5.93 -2.46 13.36
CA VAL A 120 -6.87 -2.37 14.49
C VAL A 120 -8.30 -2.67 14.04
N ALA A 121 -8.73 -2.13 12.91
CA ALA A 121 -10.05 -2.40 12.33
C ALA A 121 -10.23 -3.89 12.01
N VAL A 122 -9.23 -4.53 11.41
CA VAL A 122 -9.24 -5.98 11.10
C VAL A 122 -9.30 -6.84 12.38
N LEU A 123 -8.55 -6.48 13.43
CA LEU A 123 -8.59 -7.22 14.69
C LEU A 123 -9.93 -7.03 15.43
N ARG A 124 -10.50 -5.82 15.40
CA ARG A 124 -11.84 -5.56 15.92
C ARG A 124 -12.89 -6.39 15.18
N PHE A 125 -12.79 -6.48 13.86
CA PHE A 125 -13.67 -7.34 13.06
C PHE A 125 -13.63 -8.81 13.53
N ALA A 126 -12.43 -9.35 13.81
CA ALA A 126 -12.29 -10.70 14.34
C ALA A 126 -12.94 -10.87 15.73
N ILE A 127 -12.79 -9.87 16.60
CA ILE A 127 -13.38 -9.87 17.95
C ILE A 127 -14.91 -9.80 17.86
N ASP A 128 -15.46 -8.90 17.02
CA ASP A 128 -16.90 -8.76 16.83
C ASP A 128 -17.50 -10.06 16.29
N ARG A 129 -16.81 -10.69 15.31
CA ARG A 129 -17.20 -11.98 14.74
C ARG A 129 -17.23 -13.10 15.78
N ALA A 130 -16.26 -13.14 16.69
CA ALA A 130 -16.21 -14.13 17.77
C ALA A 130 -17.33 -13.95 18.80
N ASN A 131 -17.77 -12.72 19.04
CA ASN A 131 -18.85 -12.43 19.98
C ASN A 131 -20.25 -12.51 19.34
N SER A 132 -20.36 -12.81 18.03
CA SER A 132 -21.62 -12.85 17.31
C SER A 132 -22.20 -14.27 17.27
N PRO A 133 -23.42 -14.49 17.78
CA PRO A 133 -23.95 -15.83 18.09
C PRO A 133 -24.17 -16.74 16.86
N ASP A 134 -24.51 -16.17 15.71
CA ASP A 134 -24.78 -16.94 14.48
C ASP A 134 -23.62 -16.91 13.49
N GLY A 135 -22.50 -16.32 13.89
CA GLY A 135 -21.38 -16.02 13.01
C GLY A 135 -21.68 -15.06 11.86
N ILE A 136 -22.82 -14.38 11.93
CA ILE A 136 -23.14 -13.22 11.11
C ILE A 136 -22.32 -12.06 11.64
N VAL A 137 -21.41 -11.54 10.82
CA VAL A 137 -20.64 -10.35 11.15
C VAL A 137 -21.59 -9.14 11.20
N PRO A 138 -21.57 -8.32 12.27
CA PRO A 138 -22.31 -7.08 12.31
C PRO A 138 -21.91 -6.13 11.17
N ASP A 139 -22.88 -5.52 10.51
CA ASP A 139 -22.66 -4.52 9.44
C ASP A 139 -21.74 -3.37 9.93
N LEU A 140 -21.77 -3.08 11.23
CA LEU A 140 -20.93 -2.08 11.88
C LEU A 140 -19.42 -2.39 11.78
N SER A 141 -19.04 -3.66 11.84
CA SER A 141 -17.63 -4.09 11.70
C SER A 141 -17.17 -3.91 10.25
N PHE A 142 -18.04 -4.18 9.29
CA PHE A 142 -17.76 -3.93 7.86
C PHE A 142 -17.60 -2.43 7.57
N ARG A 143 -18.48 -1.59 8.13
CA ARG A 143 -18.42 -0.13 8.04
C ARG A 143 -17.17 0.47 8.70
N THR A 144 -16.47 -0.26 9.56
CA THR A 144 -15.22 0.20 10.17
C THR A 144 -14.00 -0.20 9.35
N PHE A 145 -14.00 -1.43 8.80
CA PHE A 145 -12.89 -1.92 7.98
C PHE A 145 -12.73 -1.14 6.67
N GLN A 146 -13.82 -0.94 5.92
CA GLN A 146 -13.75 -0.35 4.58
C GLN A 146 -13.18 1.09 4.57
N PRO A 147 -13.58 2.00 5.48
CA PRO A 147 -12.95 3.33 5.56
C PRO A 147 -11.47 3.29 5.91
N SER A 148 -11.05 2.43 6.85
CA SER A 148 -9.62 2.29 7.21
C SER A 148 -8.81 1.73 6.05
N GLU A 149 -9.37 0.79 5.29
CA GLU A 149 -8.76 0.24 4.10
C GLU A 149 -8.56 1.32 3.03
N GLN A 150 -9.60 2.13 2.79
CA GLN A 150 -9.54 3.25 1.86
C GLN A 150 -8.54 4.32 2.31
N ALA A 151 -8.49 4.64 3.60
CA ALA A 151 -7.54 5.59 4.16
C ALA A 151 -6.10 5.13 3.94
N PHE A 152 -5.80 3.86 4.23
CA PHE A 152 -4.50 3.24 3.95
C PHE A 152 -4.15 3.28 2.46
N LEU A 153 -5.07 2.88 1.58
CA LEU A 153 -4.84 2.90 0.13
C LEU A 153 -4.52 4.32 -0.36
N ASN A 154 -5.23 5.33 0.15
CA ASN A 154 -5.00 6.72 -0.22
C ASN A 154 -3.67 7.26 0.31
N ALA A 155 -3.28 6.90 1.54
CA ALA A 155 -1.95 7.22 2.08
C ALA A 155 -0.84 6.58 1.22
N ALA A 156 -0.96 5.28 0.92
CA ALA A 156 -0.03 4.55 0.07
C ALA A 156 0.08 5.15 -1.36
N ARG A 157 -1.05 5.59 -1.92
CA ARG A 157 -1.06 6.26 -3.23
C ARG A 157 -0.34 7.59 -3.20
N ARG A 158 -0.62 8.44 -2.21
CA ARG A 158 0.05 9.73 -2.04
C ARG A 158 1.56 9.55 -1.88
N ASP A 159 1.96 8.56 -1.08
CA ASP A 159 3.36 8.24 -0.86
C ASP A 159 4.09 7.80 -2.15
N LEU A 160 3.39 7.05 -3.02
CA LEU A 160 3.90 6.70 -4.36
C LEU A 160 3.80 7.84 -5.39
N GLY A 161 3.37 9.05 -4.99
CA GLY A 161 3.19 10.21 -5.87
C GLY A 161 1.95 10.14 -6.77
N MET A 162 0.96 9.31 -6.42
CA MET A 162 -0.31 9.18 -7.14
C MET A 162 -1.41 9.97 -6.44
N ALA A 163 -2.40 10.44 -7.22
CA ALA A 163 -3.59 11.09 -6.67
C ALA A 163 -4.42 10.11 -5.83
N ALA A 164 -5.02 10.59 -4.74
CA ALA A 164 -5.98 9.84 -3.95
C ALA A 164 -7.19 9.43 -4.81
N ILE A 165 -7.80 8.29 -4.49
CA ILE A 165 -9.05 7.82 -5.11
C ILE A 165 -10.19 8.06 -4.12
N ASP A 166 -11.24 8.68 -4.62
CA ASP A 166 -12.54 8.62 -3.98
C ASP A 166 -13.22 7.30 -4.35
N VAL A 167 -13.18 6.34 -3.41
CA VAL A 167 -13.73 4.99 -3.63
C VAL A 167 -15.26 5.02 -3.58
N ALA A 168 -15.89 6.04 -2.97
CA ALA A 168 -17.35 6.19 -3.02
C ALA A 168 -17.82 6.29 -4.49
N LEU A 169 -17.02 6.92 -5.35
CA LEU A 169 -17.27 7.01 -6.79
C LEU A 169 -17.13 5.67 -7.54
N TRP A 170 -16.42 4.69 -6.98
CA TRP A 170 -16.15 3.38 -7.60
C TRP A 170 -17.10 2.28 -7.14
N SER A 171 -17.60 2.36 -5.90
CA SER A 171 -18.60 1.43 -5.35
C SER A 171 -20.04 1.82 -5.67
N THR A 172 -20.26 3.05 -6.14
CA THR A 172 -21.57 3.49 -6.62
C THR A 172 -21.82 2.85 -8.00
N PRO A 173 -22.91 2.09 -8.20
CA PRO A 173 -23.30 1.61 -9.52
C PRO A 173 -23.23 2.75 -10.55
N PRO A 174 -22.73 2.52 -11.77
CA PRO A 174 -22.49 3.60 -12.75
C PRO A 174 -23.76 4.43 -13.03
N GLU A 175 -24.94 3.85 -12.82
CA GLU A 175 -26.24 4.50 -12.94
C GLU A 175 -26.47 5.55 -11.84
N LEU A 176 -26.16 5.24 -10.58
CA LEU A 176 -26.26 6.15 -9.45
C LEU A 176 -25.18 7.24 -9.50
N ALA A 177 -23.98 6.90 -9.99
CA ALA A 177 -22.91 7.88 -10.19
C ALA A 177 -23.25 8.90 -11.29
N ARG A 178 -24.02 8.50 -12.32
CA ARG A 178 -24.57 9.42 -13.33
C ARG A 178 -25.62 10.34 -12.72
N GLN A 179 -26.56 9.80 -11.95
CA GLN A 179 -27.59 10.60 -11.28
C GLN A 179 -26.98 11.65 -10.34
N GLN A 180 -26.01 11.28 -9.51
CA GLN A 180 -25.32 12.23 -8.63
C GLN A 180 -24.57 13.32 -9.40
N ARG A 181 -23.97 13.00 -10.56
CA ARG A 181 -23.32 14.01 -11.42
C ARG A 181 -24.33 14.96 -12.05
N GLU A 182 -25.49 14.46 -12.45
CA GLU A 182 -26.58 15.27 -13.01
C GLU A 182 -27.23 16.18 -11.95
N GLU A 183 -27.39 15.69 -10.72
CA GLU A 183 -27.88 16.49 -9.59
C GLU A 183 -26.86 17.58 -9.20
N HIS A 184 -25.57 17.26 -9.15
CA HIS A 184 -24.52 18.25 -8.90
C HIS A 184 -24.34 19.27 -10.03
N ALA A 185 -24.73 18.94 -11.27
CA ALA A 185 -24.75 19.87 -12.39
C ALA A 185 -25.98 20.79 -12.30
N ARG A 186 -27.17 20.24 -12.04
CA ARG A 186 -28.41 21.03 -11.86
C ARG A 186 -28.35 21.98 -10.67
N GLY A 187 -27.72 21.58 -9.56
CA GLY A 187 -27.55 22.42 -8.38
C GLY A 187 -26.51 23.55 -8.54
N ARG A 188 -25.79 23.63 -9.67
CA ARG A 188 -24.85 24.72 -9.97
C ARG A 188 -25.41 25.80 -10.89
N ASP A 189 -26.50 25.51 -11.59
CA ASP A 189 -27.18 26.43 -12.51
C ASP A 189 -28.41 27.12 -11.88
N SER A 190 -28.68 26.85 -10.60
CA SER A 190 -29.72 27.51 -9.78
C SER A 190 -29.09 28.44 -8.77
#